data_AF-A0AB36BA75-F1
#
_entry.id   AF-A0AB36BA75-F1
#
_cell.length_a   1.000
_cell.length_b   1.000
_cell.length_c   1.000
_cell.angle_alpha   90.00
_cell.angle_beta   90.00
_cell.angle_gamma   90.00
#
_symmetry.space_group_name_H-M   'P 1'
#
loop_
_entity.id
_entity.type
_entity.pdbx_description
1 polymer ?
#
loop_
_entity_poly.entity_id
_entity_poly.type
_entity_poly.pdbx_seq_one_letter_code
_entity_poly.pdbx_strand_id
1 'polypeptide(L)'
;MIKYKGEAAGIRVVVCEEAIQSKASSIDEDQIPVYGNDVAHTFTGKRINRGLYRSKNGILMNADINGASNIIRKVYPCMPKRERWSRGTVNV
;
A
#
# COMPACT_ATOMS: atom_id res chain seq x y z
N MET A 1 3.34 -3.55 -21.31
CA MET A 1 2.04 -3.08 -21.86
C MET A 1 1.50 -1.86 -21.13
N ILE A 2 1.33 -1.88 -19.80
CA ILE A 2 0.76 -0.74 -19.04
C ILE A 2 1.60 0.53 -19.17
N LYS A 3 2.91 0.44 -18.97
CA LYS A 3 3.83 1.60 -19.10
C LYS A 3 3.68 2.29 -20.46
N TYR A 4 3.84 1.54 -21.54
CA TYR A 4 3.70 2.02 -22.92
C TYR A 4 2.34 2.70 -23.18
N LYS A 5 1.22 2.05 -22.83
CA LYS A 5 -0.12 2.61 -23.06
C LYS A 5 -0.38 3.85 -22.20
N GLY A 6 0.08 3.86 -20.96
CA GLY A 6 -0.04 5.02 -20.08
C GLY A 6 0.75 6.22 -20.62
N GLU A 7 2.01 5.99 -21.00
CA GLU A 7 2.88 7.03 -21.58
C GLU A 7 2.32 7.58 -22.89
N ALA A 8 1.78 6.72 -23.76
CA ALA A 8 1.11 7.14 -24.99
C ALA A 8 -0.13 8.03 -24.75
N ALA A 9 -0.79 7.87 -23.61
CA ALA A 9 -1.92 8.70 -23.18
C ALA A 9 -1.50 9.92 -22.33
N GLY A 10 -0.20 10.19 -22.17
CA GLY A 10 0.30 11.29 -21.33
C GLY A 10 0.24 11.01 -19.82
N ILE A 11 -0.01 9.76 -19.41
CA ILE A 11 -0.06 9.33 -18.00
C ILE A 11 1.33 8.89 -17.57
N ARG A 12 1.87 9.50 -16.51
CA ARG A 12 3.14 9.08 -15.91
C ARG A 12 2.95 7.71 -15.24
N VAL A 13 3.72 6.71 -15.68
CA VAL A 13 3.72 5.37 -15.07
C VAL A 13 5.02 5.16 -14.30
N VAL A 14 4.90 4.96 -12.98
CA VAL A 14 6.04 4.66 -12.10
C VAL A 14 6.02 3.16 -11.79
N VAL A 15 7.12 2.48 -12.07
CA VAL A 15 7.32 1.08 -11.71
C VAL A 15 7.99 1.02 -10.35
N CYS A 16 7.41 0.26 -9.41
CA CYS A 16 7.93 0.10 -8.07
C CYS A 16 8.00 -1.40 -7.73
N GLU A 17 8.99 -1.76 -6.92
CA GLU A 17 9.16 -3.12 -6.42
C GLU A 17 8.15 -3.42 -5.29
N GLU A 18 7.50 -4.59 -5.37
CA GLU A 18 6.38 -4.99 -4.49
C GLU A 18 6.82 -5.67 -3.18
N ALA A 19 8.12 -5.95 -2.99
CA ALA A 19 8.55 -6.84 -1.92
C ALA A 19 8.00 -6.42 -0.56
N ILE A 20 7.38 -7.40 0.12
CA ILE A 20 6.93 -7.31 1.51
C ILE A 20 5.74 -6.34 1.72
N GLN A 21 5.22 -5.70 0.67
CA GLN A 21 4.08 -4.78 0.74
C GLN A 21 2.75 -5.45 1.08
N SER A 22 2.60 -6.74 0.78
CA SER A 22 1.40 -7.51 1.13
C SER A 22 1.33 -7.91 2.61
N LYS A 23 2.44 -7.75 3.35
CA LYS A 23 2.52 -8.06 4.79
C LYS A 23 2.31 -6.80 5.64
N ALA A 24 2.89 -5.67 5.23
CA ALA A 24 2.75 -4.39 5.92
C ALA A 24 1.28 -3.94 5.97
N SER A 25 0.87 -3.43 7.13
CA SER A 25 -0.45 -2.83 7.30
C SER A 25 -0.45 -1.41 6.76
N SER A 26 -1.30 -1.14 5.77
CA SER A 26 -1.48 0.19 5.20
C SER A 26 -2.15 1.15 6.18
N ILE A 27 -3.13 0.66 6.95
CA ILE A 27 -3.92 1.47 7.89
C ILE A 27 -3.19 1.74 9.22
N ASP A 28 -2.35 0.80 9.66
CA ASP A 28 -1.53 0.96 10.87
C ASP A 28 -0.22 1.72 10.55
N GLU A 29 -0.04 2.12 9.29
CA GLU A 29 1.11 2.86 8.80
C GLU A 29 2.45 2.14 9.01
N ASP A 30 2.47 0.81 8.90
CA ASP A 30 3.70 0.02 9.03
C ASP A 30 4.80 0.56 8.11
N GLN A 31 6.04 0.57 8.60
CA GLN A 31 7.19 0.94 7.80
C GLN A 31 7.33 -0.04 6.64
N ILE A 32 7.40 0.50 5.42
CA ILE A 32 7.60 -0.31 4.23
C ILE A 32 9.11 -0.46 4.04
N PRO A 33 9.66 -1.69 4.11
CA PRO A 33 11.08 -1.90 3.92
C PRO A 33 11.53 -1.51 2.50
N VAL A 34 12.76 -1.02 2.41
CA VAL A 34 13.47 -0.84 1.15
C VAL A 34 14.38 -2.05 0.97
N TYR A 35 14.32 -2.66 -0.22
CA TYR A 35 15.18 -3.78 -0.58
C TYR A 35 16.66 -3.45 -0.35
N GLY A 36 17.39 -4.35 0.32
CA GLY A 36 18.81 -4.17 0.66
C GLY A 36 19.09 -3.69 2.09
N ASN A 37 18.05 -3.43 2.89
CA ASN A 37 18.19 -3.22 4.33
C ASN A 37 17.76 -4.48 5.09
N ASP A 38 18.74 -5.20 5.67
CA ASP A 38 18.54 -6.42 6.47
C ASP A 38 18.05 -6.11 7.90
N VAL A 39 17.06 -5.23 8.01
CA VAL A 39 16.41 -4.95 9.29
C VAL A 39 15.28 -5.96 9.48
N ALA A 40 15.19 -6.57 10.66
CA ALA A 40 14.05 -7.39 11.00
C ALA A 40 12.79 -6.51 11.07
N HIS A 41 11.81 -6.78 10.21
CA HIS A 41 10.57 -6.02 10.15
C HIS A 41 9.42 -6.77 10.82
N THR A 42 8.83 -6.13 11.84
CA THR A 42 7.60 -6.60 12.47
C THR A 42 6.41 -5.85 11.88
N PHE A 43 5.53 -6.58 11.20
CA PHE A 43 4.29 -6.03 10.67
C PHE A 43 3.17 -6.18 11.68
N THR A 44 2.33 -5.16 11.78
CA THR A 44 1.28 -5.08 12.80
C THR A 44 -0.02 -5.78 12.36
N GLY A 45 -0.22 -5.92 11.04
CA GLY A 45 -1.34 -6.66 10.46
C GLY A 45 -0.92 -7.97 9.80
N LYS A 46 -1.91 -8.73 9.33
CA LYS A 46 -1.71 -10.04 8.73
C LYS A 46 -2.75 -10.32 7.64
N ARG A 47 -2.30 -10.86 6.51
CA ARG A 47 -3.19 -11.46 5.51
C ARG A 47 -3.75 -12.77 6.06
N ILE A 48 -5.08 -12.89 6.12
CA ILE A 48 -5.74 -14.10 6.59
C ILE A 48 -5.83 -15.12 5.46
N ASN A 49 -6.33 -14.70 4.30
CA ASN A 49 -6.44 -15.52 3.09
C ASN A 49 -6.44 -14.64 1.83
N ARG A 50 -6.70 -15.23 0.65
CA ARG A 50 -6.82 -14.47 -0.60
C ARG A 50 -8.02 -13.52 -0.50
N GLY A 51 -7.78 -12.23 -0.71
CA GLY A 51 -8.82 -11.21 -0.65
C GLY A 51 -9.10 -10.64 0.74
N LEU A 52 -8.56 -11.21 1.83
CA LEU A 52 -8.80 -10.71 3.20
C LEU A 52 -7.52 -10.41 3.97
N TYR A 53 -7.43 -9.19 4.48
CA TYR A 53 -6.38 -8.69 5.36
C TYR A 53 -6.97 -8.18 6.67
N ARG A 54 -6.24 -8.36 7.78
CA ARG A 54 -6.62 -7.88 9.10
C ARG A 54 -5.53 -6.98 9.68
N SER A 55 -5.91 -5.79 10.10
CA SER A 55 -5.04 -4.83 10.79
C SER A 55 -4.80 -5.20 12.27
N LYS A 56 -3.90 -4.49 12.94
CA LYS A 56 -3.63 -4.65 14.38
C LYS A 56 -4.90 -4.54 15.23
N ASN A 57 -5.75 -3.58 14.89
CA ASN A 57 -6.99 -3.28 15.61
C ASN A 57 -8.17 -4.20 15.18
N GLY A 58 -7.91 -5.23 14.38
CA GLY A 58 -8.94 -6.16 13.91
C GLY A 58 -9.75 -5.66 12.72
N ILE A 59 -9.39 -4.52 12.11
CA ILE A 59 -10.08 -4.00 10.94
C ILE A 59 -9.82 -4.94 9.77
N LEU A 60 -10.91 -5.41 9.15
CA LEU A 60 -10.86 -6.25 7.96
C LEU A 60 -10.90 -5.38 6.71
N MET A 61 -10.04 -5.70 5.74
CA MET A 61 -10.01 -5.03 4.44
C MET A 61 -9.63 -6.00 3.34
N ASN A 62 -9.84 -5.59 2.09
CA ASN A 62 -9.38 -6.37 0.97
C ASN A 62 -7.84 -6.36 0.92
N ALA A 63 -7.24 -7.55 0.72
CA ALA A 63 -5.77 -7.69 0.70
C ALA A 63 -5.09 -6.96 -0.47
N ASP A 64 -5.76 -6.87 -1.62
CA ASP A 64 -5.24 -6.17 -2.81
C ASP A 64 -5.36 -4.64 -2.61
N ILE A 65 -6.42 -4.16 -1.94
CA ILE A 65 -6.51 -2.76 -1.50
C ILE A 65 -5.34 -2.42 -0.57
N ASN A 66 -5.06 -3.28 0.42
CA ASN A 66 -3.92 -3.07 1.33
C ASN A 66 -2.59 -2.99 0.56
N GLY A 67 -2.37 -3.91 -0.40
CA GLY A 67 -1.18 -3.92 -1.25
C GLY A 67 -1.06 -2.64 -2.09
N ALA A 68 -2.12 -2.25 -2.79
CA ALA A 68 -2.15 -1.04 -3.60
C ALA A 68 -1.88 0.23 -2.79
N SER A 69 -2.47 0.34 -1.59
CA SER A 69 -2.22 1.45 -0.67
C SER A 69 -0.74 1.51 -0.25
N ASN A 70 -0.09 0.36 -0.01
CA ASN A 70 1.33 0.34 0.34
C ASN A 70 2.23 0.75 -0.84
N ILE A 71 1.91 0.38 -2.08
CA ILE A 71 2.62 0.86 -3.27
C ILE A 71 2.59 2.39 -3.32
N ILE A 72 1.40 2.97 -3.17
CA ILE A 72 1.21 4.43 -3.19
C ILE A 72 2.03 5.09 -2.08
N ARG A 73 2.00 4.52 -0.86
CA ARG A 73 2.78 5.01 0.29
C ARG A 73 4.29 4.97 0.06
N LYS A 74 4.81 3.96 -0.67
CA LYS A 74 6.24 3.82 -1.00
C LYS A 74 6.68 4.84 -2.05
N VAL A 75 5.86 5.09 -3.07
CA VAL A 75 6.17 6.05 -4.15
C VAL A 75 5.97 7.51 -3.72
N TYR A 76 5.02 7.77 -2.82
CA TYR A 76 4.67 9.11 -2.33
C TYR A 76 4.77 9.21 -0.80
N PRO A 77 5.99 9.22 -0.23
CA PRO A 77 6.19 9.23 1.21
C PRO A 77 5.87 10.58 1.89
N CYS A 78 5.92 11.69 1.16
CA CYS A 78 5.87 13.06 1.70
C CYS A 78 4.48 13.68 1.85
N MET A 79 3.39 12.95 1.64
CA MET A 79 2.04 13.51 1.84
C MET A 79 1.72 13.67 3.33
N PRO A 80 1.39 14.89 3.82
CA PRO A 80 1.00 15.12 5.20
C PRO A 80 -0.27 14.33 5.55
N LYS A 81 -0.36 13.82 6.79
CA LYS A 81 -1.43 12.92 7.28
C LYS A 81 -2.85 13.37 6.97
N ARG A 82 -3.09 14.69 6.87
CA ARG A 82 -4.40 15.30 6.61
C ARG A 82 -4.86 15.24 5.15
N GLU A 83 -3.93 15.04 4.22
CA GLU A 83 -4.19 15.07 2.76
C GLU A 83 -3.98 13.70 2.10
N ARG A 84 -3.39 12.75 2.85
CA ARG A 84 -2.96 11.45 2.32
C ARG A 84 -4.13 10.51 2.03
N TRP A 85 -5.15 10.50 2.90
CA TRP A 85 -6.35 9.68 2.77
C TRP A 85 -7.53 10.35 3.48
N SER A 86 -8.57 10.71 2.73
CA SER A 86 -9.88 10.98 3.33
C SER A 86 -10.47 9.63 3.77
N ARG A 87 -10.74 9.44 5.06
CA ARG A 87 -11.63 8.35 5.54
C ARG A 87 -13.10 8.69 5.29
N GLY A 88 -13.39 9.51 4.30
CA GLY A 88 -14.75 9.82 3.90
C GLY A 88 -15.42 8.53 3.43
N THR A 89 -16.55 8.22 4.05
CA THR A 89 -17.57 7.40 3.38
C THR A 89 -17.91 8.11 2.07
N VAL A 90 -17.57 7.50 0.94
CA VAL A 90 -18.21 7.87 -0.32
C VAL A 90 -19.64 7.37 -0.16
N ASN A 91 -20.56 8.27 0.21
CA ASN A 91 -21.98 7.97 0.11
C ASN A 91 -22.24 7.74 -1.38
N VAL A 92 -22.59 6.49 -1.71
CA VAL A 92 -23.09 6.10 -3.02
C VAL A 92 -24.61 6.25 -3.01
#